data_AF-A0A1H7VBZ6-F1
#
_entry.id   AF-A0A1H7VBZ6-F1
#
_cell.length_a   1.000
_cell.length_b   1.000
_cell.length_c   1.000
_cell.angle_alpha   90.00
_cell.angle_beta   90.00
_cell.angle_gamma   90.00
#
_symmetry.space_group_name_H-M   'P 1'
#
loop_
_entity.id
_entity.type
_entity.pdbx_description
1 polymer ?
#
loop_
_entity_poly.entity_id
_entity_poly.type
_entity_poly.pdbx_seq_one_letter_code
_entity_poly.pdbx_strand_id
1 'polypeptide(L)'
;MHRYHKRGIWPFVDGFWVMALARLLDGSICEIEGVGIAGVKGFGGGFGRGSLGAWGEPAIKLFVQEALNEAMKLESALAKLRTRRRIALLHYSPVVGTVQGEPAEIFPFLGSSRLEEPLLRYPMDAVFHGHAHRGTFEARTINDVPVYNVARPLLQRTRPDAPPFFLYELPREALGEPVRTAA
;
A
#
# COMPACT_ATOMS: atom_id res chain seq x y z
N MET A 1 -13.15 -51.24 14.91
CA MET A 1 -13.26 -52.46 14.08
C MET A 1 -14.61 -52.43 13.38
N HIS A 2 -14.64 -52.23 12.05
CA HIS A 2 -15.75 -52.49 11.08
C HIS A 2 -17.14 -51.87 11.32
N ARG A 3 -17.94 -51.40 10.36
CA ARG A 3 -17.83 -50.87 8.98
C ARG A 3 -19.26 -50.33 8.69
N TYR A 4 -19.38 -49.14 8.08
CA TYR A 4 -20.38 -48.71 7.08
C TYR A 4 -21.86 -49.16 7.16
N HIS A 5 -22.81 -48.21 7.24
CA HIS A 5 -23.77 -47.89 6.14
C HIS A 5 -24.69 -46.69 6.47
N LYS A 6 -24.78 -45.72 5.54
CA LYS A 6 -25.96 -44.94 5.07
C LYS A 6 -25.42 -43.71 4.33
N ARG A 7 -25.18 -43.82 3.01
CA ARG A 7 -26.08 -43.38 1.93
C ARG A 7 -26.53 -41.93 2.09
N GLY A 8 -25.89 -41.07 1.29
CA GLY A 8 -26.30 -39.70 1.00
C GLY A 8 -25.60 -39.27 -0.28
N ILE A 9 -26.02 -39.85 -1.41
CA ILE A 9 -25.73 -39.31 -2.73
C ILE A 9 -26.54 -38.01 -2.80
N TRP A 10 -25.86 -36.87 -2.87
CA TRP A 10 -26.46 -35.59 -3.26
C TRP A 10 -25.61 -34.97 -4.37
N PRO A 11 -26.27 -34.35 -5.35
CA PRO A 11 -25.80 -34.31 -6.72
C PRO A 11 -24.67 -33.30 -6.94
N PHE A 12 -23.94 -33.57 -8.01
CA PHE A 12 -23.07 -32.65 -8.73
C PHE A 12 -23.71 -31.25 -8.81
N VAL A 13 -23.10 -30.27 -8.14
CA VAL A 13 -23.31 -28.85 -8.44
C VAL A 13 -21.97 -28.32 -8.93
N ASP A 14 -21.93 -28.07 -10.23
CA ASP A 14 -20.93 -27.24 -10.88
C ASP A 14 -20.82 -25.87 -10.19
N GLY A 15 -19.59 -25.35 -10.15
CA GLY A 15 -19.38 -23.91 -10.17
C GLY A 15 -18.81 -23.28 -8.90
N PHE A 16 -17.60 -22.76 -9.06
CA PHE A 16 -16.98 -21.69 -8.29
C PHE A 16 -16.56 -21.99 -6.85
N TRP A 17 -15.39 -22.62 -6.74
CA TRP A 17 -14.49 -22.36 -5.62
C TRP A 17 -13.95 -20.93 -5.76
N VAL A 18 -14.48 -19.97 -4.99
CA VAL A 18 -13.79 -18.68 -4.79
C VAL A 18 -12.61 -18.95 -3.88
N MET A 19 -11.46 -19.27 -4.47
CA MET A 19 -10.18 -19.20 -3.78
C MET A 19 -9.75 -17.74 -3.76
N ALA A 20 -9.95 -17.08 -2.62
CA ALA A 20 -9.33 -15.79 -2.34
C ALA A 20 -7.81 -15.99 -2.22
N LEU A 21 -7.10 -16.01 -3.35
CA LEU A 21 -5.65 -16.01 -3.35
C LEU A 21 -5.18 -14.58 -3.07
N ALA A 22 -4.87 -14.29 -1.81
CA ALA A 22 -4.19 -13.04 -1.46
C ALA A 22 -2.73 -13.10 -1.95
N ARG A 23 -2.30 -12.09 -2.70
CA ARG A 23 -0.90 -11.93 -3.13
C ARG A 23 -0.22 -10.86 -2.28
N LEU A 24 0.79 -11.25 -1.51
CA LEU A 24 1.63 -10.30 -0.79
C LEU A 24 2.60 -9.64 -1.78
N LEU A 25 2.58 -8.31 -1.81
CA LEU A 25 3.58 -7.52 -2.53
C LEU A 25 4.59 -6.97 -1.53
N ASP A 26 5.85 -7.36 -1.69
CA ASP A 26 6.97 -6.81 -0.92
C ASP A 26 8.18 -6.66 -1.84
N GLY A 27 8.32 -5.49 -2.46
CA GLY A 27 9.32 -5.25 -3.51
C GLY A 27 8.99 -5.90 -4.85
N SER A 28 7.73 -6.33 -4.99
CA SER A 28 7.21 -6.96 -6.20
C SER A 28 6.06 -6.16 -6.77
N ILE A 29 5.72 -6.49 -8.02
CA ILE A 29 4.62 -5.87 -8.75
C ILE A 29 3.58 -6.92 -9.14
N CYS A 30 2.35 -6.48 -9.32
CA CYS A 30 1.37 -7.20 -10.12
C CYS A 30 0.67 -6.24 -11.06
N GLU A 31 0.02 -6.79 -12.08
CA GLU A 31 -0.85 -6.04 -12.97
C GLU A 31 -2.23 -6.70 -12.94
N ILE A 32 -3.27 -5.88 -12.83
CA ILE A 32 -4.66 -6.32 -12.84
C ILE A 32 -5.42 -5.40 -13.79
N GLU A 33 -5.97 -5.96 -14.87
CA GLU A 33 -6.77 -5.21 -15.86
C GLU A 33 -6.07 -3.92 -16.38
N GLY A 34 -4.76 -4.00 -16.63
CA GLY A 34 -3.95 -2.85 -17.09
C GLY A 34 -3.52 -1.86 -16.01
N VAL A 35 -3.90 -2.08 -14.74
CA VAL A 35 -3.43 -1.30 -13.60
C VAL A 35 -2.21 -1.97 -12.99
N GLY A 36 -1.08 -1.27 -13.04
CA GLY A 36 0.15 -1.71 -12.41
C GLY A 36 0.17 -1.36 -10.93
N ILE A 37 0.46 -2.35 -10.09
CA ILE A 37 0.47 -2.22 -8.64
C ILE A 37 1.86 -2.61 -8.14
N ALA A 38 2.54 -1.67 -7.49
CA ALA A 38 3.78 -1.94 -6.76
C ALA A 38 3.48 -1.95 -5.27
N GLY A 39 4.09 -2.87 -4.51
CA GLY A 39 3.87 -2.90 -3.07
C GLY A 39 5.11 -3.22 -2.25
N VAL A 40 5.13 -2.63 -1.05
CA VAL A 40 6.13 -2.85 0.00
C VAL A 40 5.46 -2.84 1.37
N LYS A 41 6.11 -3.43 2.37
CA LYS A 41 5.73 -3.16 3.76
C LYS A 41 5.95 -1.68 4.09
N GLY A 42 7.14 -1.15 3.81
CA GLY A 42 7.56 0.15 4.32
C GLY A 42 8.08 0.04 5.75
N PHE A 43 8.63 1.13 6.29
CA PHE A 43 9.12 1.18 7.67
C PHE A 43 9.04 2.59 8.25
N GLY A 44 9.16 2.68 9.58
CA GLY A 44 9.25 3.93 10.30
C GLY A 44 10.59 4.64 10.09
N GLY A 45 10.65 5.92 10.46
CA GLY A 45 11.84 6.73 10.32
C GLY A 45 11.61 8.22 10.54
N GLY A 46 10.35 8.66 10.66
CA GLY A 46 10.00 10.07 10.84
C GLY A 46 9.86 10.83 9.53
N PHE A 47 9.35 12.05 9.64
CA PHE A 47 8.99 12.86 8.49
C PHE A 47 9.75 14.18 8.47
N GLY A 48 10.12 14.65 7.27
CA GLY A 48 10.81 15.93 7.08
C GLY A 48 12.02 16.09 8.01
N ARG A 49 12.08 17.21 8.75
CA ARG A 49 13.16 17.51 9.72
C ARG A 49 13.20 16.56 10.92
N GLY A 50 12.09 15.88 11.23
CA GLY A 50 12.00 14.89 12.30
C GLY A 50 12.46 13.49 11.88
N SER A 51 13.02 13.34 10.68
CA SER A 51 13.52 12.05 10.19
C SER A 51 14.80 11.65 10.93
N LEU A 52 14.84 10.42 11.45
CA LEU A 52 15.99 9.88 12.15
C LEU A 52 17.18 9.72 11.18
N GLY A 53 18.36 10.15 11.62
CA GLY A 53 19.63 9.98 10.92
C GLY A 53 20.43 8.79 11.44
N ALA A 54 21.32 8.24 10.62
CA ALA A 54 22.14 7.07 10.96
C ALA A 54 23.40 7.46 11.76
N TRP A 55 23.24 7.90 13.01
CA TRP A 55 24.34 8.32 13.89
C TRP A 55 24.31 7.57 15.23
N GLY A 56 25.39 7.69 16.00
CA GLY A 56 25.50 7.07 17.33
C GLY A 56 25.63 5.54 17.27
N GLU A 57 24.76 4.88 18.04
CA GLU A 57 24.77 3.45 18.35
C GLU A 57 24.46 2.58 17.12
N PRO A 58 24.96 1.33 17.07
CA PRO A 58 24.63 0.39 16.01
C PRO A 58 23.13 0.18 15.80
N ALA A 59 22.33 0.18 16.88
CA ALA A 59 20.88 0.00 16.80
C ALA A 59 20.18 1.12 16.02
N ILE A 60 20.59 2.37 16.21
CA ILE A 60 20.06 3.52 15.46
C ILE A 60 20.41 3.39 13.97
N LYS A 61 21.65 3.04 13.66
CA LYS A 61 22.09 2.84 12.27
C LYS A 61 21.32 1.71 11.60
N LEU A 62 21.10 0.58 12.28
CA LEU A 62 20.30 -0.54 11.77
C LEU A 62 18.84 -0.14 11.53
N PHE A 63 18.24 0.63 12.44
CA PHE A 63 16.88 1.14 12.28
C PHE A 63 16.76 2.03 11.03
N VAL A 64 17.69 2.98 10.85
CA VAL A 64 17.71 3.82 9.65
C VAL A 64 17.99 3.01 8.38
N GLN A 65 18.86 2.01 8.45
CA GLN A 65 19.16 1.14 7.32
C GLN A 65 17.92 0.36 6.87
N GLU A 66 17.09 -0.14 7.78
CA GLU A 66 15.81 -0.80 7.43
C GLU A 66 14.87 0.16 6.69
N ALA A 67 14.77 1.42 7.16
CA ALA A 67 13.98 2.45 6.48
C ALA A 67 14.47 2.72 5.04
N LEU A 68 15.79 2.78 4.84
CA LEU A 68 16.41 2.94 3.52
C LEU A 68 16.18 1.71 2.63
N ASN A 69 16.29 0.51 3.18
CA ASN A 69 16.06 -0.73 2.45
C ASN A 69 14.64 -0.81 1.90
N GLU A 70 13.64 -0.45 2.71
CA GLU A 70 12.24 -0.44 2.26
C GLU A 70 11.98 0.63 1.20
N ALA A 71 12.61 1.81 1.30
CA ALA A 71 12.52 2.84 0.27
C ALA A 71 13.15 2.38 -1.07
N MET A 72 14.35 1.79 -1.04
CA MET A 72 15.00 1.25 -2.24
C MET A 72 14.21 0.08 -2.85
N LYS A 73 13.60 -0.75 -2.00
CA LYS A 73 12.71 -1.84 -2.41
C LYS A 73 11.49 -1.30 -3.16
N LEU A 74 10.88 -0.22 -2.65
CA LEU A 74 9.78 0.47 -3.30
C LEU A 74 10.20 1.07 -4.65
N GLU A 75 11.31 1.80 -4.69
CA GLU A 75 11.85 2.37 -5.92
C GLU A 75 12.07 1.29 -6.99
N SER A 76 12.69 0.17 -6.61
CA SER A 76 12.94 -0.96 -7.49
C SER A 76 11.65 -1.60 -8.03
N ALA A 77 10.57 -1.62 -7.24
CA ALA A 77 9.27 -2.13 -7.67
C ALA A 77 8.58 -1.14 -8.62
N LEU A 78 8.54 0.14 -8.29
CA LEU A 78 7.96 1.19 -9.13
C LEU A 78 8.65 1.27 -10.50
N ALA A 79 9.99 1.14 -10.54
CA ALA A 79 10.78 1.13 -11.76
C ALA A 79 10.42 -0.02 -12.73
N LYS A 80 9.78 -1.08 -12.25
CA LYS A 80 9.36 -2.24 -13.07
C LYS A 80 7.98 -2.05 -13.69
N LEU A 81 7.17 -1.10 -13.21
CA LEU A 81 5.86 -0.83 -13.78
C LEU A 81 6.00 -0.27 -15.21
N ARG A 82 5.18 -0.79 -16.12
CA ARG A 82 5.12 -0.35 -17.53
C ARG A 82 3.74 0.18 -17.93
N THR A 83 2.75 -0.05 -17.08
CA THR A 83 1.39 0.45 -17.24
C THR A 83 1.34 1.96 -17.15
N ARG A 84 0.30 2.55 -17.74
CA ARG A 84 -0.01 3.97 -17.58
C ARG A 84 -0.69 4.23 -16.23
N ARG A 85 -1.61 3.36 -15.82
CA ARG A 85 -2.24 3.39 -14.50
C ARG A 85 -1.37 2.71 -13.46
N ARG A 86 -1.09 3.42 -12.37
CA ARG A 86 -0.15 2.98 -11.34
C ARG A 86 -0.67 3.27 -9.95
N ILE A 87 -0.67 2.24 -9.12
CA ILE A 87 -1.01 2.30 -7.69
C ILE A 87 0.17 1.80 -6.87
N ALA A 88 0.45 2.48 -5.76
CA ALA A 88 1.39 1.99 -4.75
C ALA A 88 0.63 1.52 -3.50
N LEU A 89 0.97 0.32 -3.03
CA LEU A 89 0.42 -0.27 -1.80
C LEU A 89 1.53 -0.38 -0.75
N LEU A 90 1.36 0.32 0.36
CA LEU A 90 2.29 0.32 1.49
C LEU A 90 1.57 -0.18 2.75
N HIS A 91 2.32 -0.55 3.78
CA HIS A 91 1.75 -0.67 5.12
C HIS A 91 1.96 0.62 5.92
N TYR A 92 3.20 1.13 5.94
CA TYR A 92 3.60 2.36 6.64
C TYR A 92 3.26 3.61 5.83
N SER A 93 3.04 4.73 6.53
CA SER A 93 2.72 5.98 5.86
C SER A 93 3.93 6.60 5.14
N PRO A 94 3.77 7.02 3.87
CA PRO A 94 4.79 7.81 3.19
C PRO A 94 4.73 9.30 3.55
N VAL A 95 3.59 9.82 4.01
CA VAL A 95 3.38 11.27 4.24
C VAL A 95 2.88 11.56 5.64
N VAL A 96 3.36 12.66 6.24
CA VAL A 96 2.97 13.04 7.60
C VAL A 96 1.47 13.34 7.72
N GLY A 97 0.84 13.82 6.63
CA GLY A 97 -0.57 14.21 6.63
C GLY A 97 -1.50 13.08 7.04
N THR A 98 -1.23 11.84 6.64
CA THR A 98 -2.11 10.71 6.95
C THR A 98 -1.90 10.10 8.34
N VAL A 99 -0.85 10.52 9.07
CA VAL A 99 -0.66 10.13 10.49
C VAL A 99 -1.21 11.17 11.47
N GLN A 100 -1.61 12.35 10.99
CA GLN A 100 -2.23 13.39 11.83
C GLN A 100 -3.48 12.85 12.53
N GLY A 101 -3.58 13.06 13.85
CA GLY A 101 -4.60 12.48 14.72
C GLY A 101 -4.05 11.43 15.69
N GLU A 102 -2.87 10.86 15.38
CA GLU A 102 -2.07 10.08 16.32
C GLU A 102 -1.25 11.02 17.24
N PRO A 103 -0.75 10.53 18.39
CA PRO A 103 0.23 11.27 19.18
C PRO A 103 1.50 11.56 18.37
N ALA A 104 2.00 12.80 18.43
CA ALA A 104 3.15 13.22 17.63
C ALA A 104 4.42 12.43 17.97
N GLU A 105 4.54 11.95 19.21
CA GLU A 105 5.65 11.16 19.74
C GLU A 105 5.82 9.83 18.99
N ILE A 106 4.75 9.31 18.40
CA ILE A 106 4.79 8.03 17.68
C ILE A 106 4.86 8.17 16.16
N PHE A 107 4.81 9.39 15.61
CA PHE A 107 4.90 9.61 14.17
C PHE A 107 6.10 8.90 13.52
N PRO A 108 7.31 8.89 14.12
CA PRO A 108 8.45 8.19 13.54
C PRO A 108 8.26 6.67 13.43
N PHE A 109 7.37 6.07 14.22
CA PHE A 109 7.07 4.65 14.16
C PHE A 109 5.94 4.32 13.19
N LEU A 110 5.19 5.32 12.71
CA LEU A 110 4.03 5.11 11.83
C LEU A 110 4.38 5.28 10.34
N GLY A 111 5.52 5.89 10.04
CA GLY A 111 5.93 6.12 8.66
C GLY A 111 7.25 6.86 8.51
N SER A 112 7.58 7.17 7.26
CA SER A 112 8.84 7.79 6.89
C SER A 112 8.73 8.58 5.59
N SER A 113 9.25 9.81 5.56
CA SER A 113 9.35 10.60 4.31
C SER A 113 10.23 9.91 3.25
N ARG A 114 11.09 8.95 3.63
CA ARG A 114 11.87 8.15 2.68
C ARG A 114 11.00 7.28 1.78
N LEU A 115 9.76 6.95 2.20
CA LEU A 115 8.82 6.21 1.36
C LEU A 115 8.13 7.13 0.35
N GLU A 116 8.07 8.44 0.60
CA GLU A 116 7.57 9.43 -0.35
C GLU A 116 8.55 9.65 -1.50
N GLU A 117 9.86 9.69 -1.22
CA GLU A 117 10.90 10.01 -2.21
C GLU A 117 10.82 9.17 -3.51
N PRO A 118 10.68 7.82 -3.47
CA PRO A 118 10.49 7.04 -4.69
C PRO A 118 9.19 7.37 -5.44
N LEU A 119 8.11 7.69 -4.72
CA LEU A 119 6.80 7.97 -5.31
C LEU A 119 6.81 9.26 -6.14
N LEU A 120 7.70 10.21 -5.82
CA LEU A 120 7.83 11.47 -6.56
C LEU A 120 8.44 11.30 -7.96
N ARG A 121 9.13 10.18 -8.21
CA ARG A 121 9.90 9.93 -9.45
C ARG A 121 9.07 9.26 -10.55
N TYR A 122 7.88 8.77 -10.21
CA TYR A 122 7.02 8.03 -11.13
C TYR A 122 5.60 8.63 -11.13
N PRO A 123 4.91 8.65 -12.28
CA PRO A 123 3.50 9.02 -12.30
C PRO A 123 2.69 7.99 -11.52
N MET A 124 1.92 8.44 -10.54
CA MET A 124 1.08 7.61 -9.69
C MET A 124 -0.35 8.16 -9.71
N ASP A 125 -1.35 7.29 -9.87
CA ASP A 125 -2.75 7.72 -9.75
C ASP A 125 -3.16 7.83 -8.27
N ALA A 126 -2.69 6.91 -7.42
CA ALA A 126 -2.90 6.96 -5.97
C ALA A 126 -1.92 6.07 -5.20
N VAL A 127 -1.81 6.35 -3.90
CA VAL A 127 -1.02 5.59 -2.93
C VAL A 127 -1.92 5.18 -1.79
N PHE A 128 -1.83 3.94 -1.34
CA PHE A 128 -2.61 3.43 -0.20
C PHE A 128 -1.66 2.91 0.87
N HIS A 129 -1.98 3.20 2.13
CA HIS A 129 -1.32 2.59 3.27
C HIS A 129 -2.30 2.31 4.40
N GLY A 130 -1.82 1.64 5.45
CA GLY A 130 -2.59 1.41 6.67
C GLY A 130 -1.84 1.91 7.91
N HIS A 131 -1.84 1.10 8.97
CA HIS A 131 -1.03 1.26 10.17
C HIS A 131 -1.41 2.43 11.10
N ALA A 132 -1.72 3.63 10.60
CA ALA A 132 -2.12 4.77 11.42
C ALA A 132 -3.63 4.73 11.74
N HIS A 133 -3.99 4.03 12.81
CA HIS A 133 -5.37 3.71 13.19
C HIS A 133 -6.21 4.92 13.63
N ARG A 134 -5.58 5.96 14.16
CA ARG A 134 -6.19 7.23 14.56
C ARG A 134 -5.72 8.40 13.69
N GLY A 135 -5.04 8.08 12.59
CA GLY A 135 -4.56 9.06 11.64
C GLY A 135 -5.67 9.77 10.86
N THR A 136 -5.29 10.30 9.71
CA THR A 136 -6.18 11.03 8.79
C THR A 136 -6.35 10.23 7.51
N PHE A 137 -7.58 10.20 6.99
CA PHE A 137 -7.97 9.33 5.87
C PHE A 137 -7.23 9.65 4.57
N GLU A 138 -7.03 10.93 4.26
CA GLU A 138 -6.41 11.36 3.01
C GLU A 138 -5.41 12.48 3.29
N ALA A 139 -4.27 12.42 2.60
CA ALA A 139 -3.38 13.54 2.40
C ALA A 139 -2.79 13.44 0.99
N ARG A 140 -1.76 14.24 0.71
CA ARG A 140 -1.12 14.26 -0.60
C ARG A 140 0.40 14.28 -0.45
N THR A 141 1.08 13.70 -1.43
CA THR A 141 2.52 13.91 -1.59
C THR A 141 2.81 15.36 -1.97
N ILE A 142 4.08 15.77 -1.91
CA ILE A 142 4.49 17.12 -2.33
C ILE A 142 4.25 17.41 -3.83
N ASN A 143 4.15 16.37 -4.66
CA ASN A 143 3.79 16.48 -6.09
C ASN A 143 2.32 16.17 -6.38
N ASP A 144 1.44 16.33 -5.38
CA ASP A 144 -0.03 16.27 -5.50
C ASP A 144 -0.60 14.87 -5.84
N VAL A 145 0.13 13.79 -5.55
CA VAL A 145 -0.41 12.43 -5.63
C VAL A 145 -1.26 12.16 -4.37
N PRO A 146 -2.52 11.70 -4.50
CA PRO A 146 -3.35 11.39 -3.35
C PRO A 146 -2.84 10.15 -2.60
N VAL A 147 -2.79 10.26 -1.27
CA VAL A 147 -2.37 9.21 -0.35
C VAL A 147 -3.51 8.90 0.61
N TYR A 148 -3.98 7.66 0.61
CA TYR A 148 -5.09 7.21 1.43
C TYR A 148 -4.63 6.28 2.55
N ASN A 149 -4.99 6.62 3.77
CA ASN A 149 -4.91 5.74 4.92
C ASN A 149 -6.18 4.90 5.03
N VAL A 150 -6.07 3.63 4.63
CA VAL A 150 -7.16 2.66 4.64
C VAL A 150 -7.11 1.72 5.84
N ALA A 151 -6.45 2.15 6.94
CA ALA A 151 -6.47 1.41 8.19
C ALA A 151 -7.91 1.17 8.66
N ARG A 152 -8.29 -0.10 8.84
CA ARG A 152 -9.65 -0.47 9.22
C ARG A 152 -10.19 0.29 10.46
N PRO A 153 -9.45 0.44 11.57
CA PRO A 153 -9.94 1.22 12.71
C PRO A 153 -10.24 2.68 12.38
N LEU A 154 -9.45 3.28 11.48
CA LEU A 154 -9.69 4.63 11.00
C LEU A 154 -11.00 4.69 10.21
N LEU A 155 -11.14 3.81 9.20
CA LEU A 155 -12.33 3.76 8.35
C LEU A 155 -13.61 3.54 9.17
N GLN A 156 -13.60 2.61 10.12
CA GLN A 156 -14.75 2.34 10.98
C GLN A 156 -15.14 3.55 11.86
N ARG A 157 -14.14 4.34 12.29
CA ARG A 157 -14.37 5.53 13.13
C ARG A 157 -14.85 6.73 12.32
N THR A 158 -14.28 6.97 11.14
CA THR A 158 -14.53 8.19 10.35
C THR A 158 -15.65 8.00 9.32
N ARG A 159 -16.01 6.75 9.01
CA ARG A 159 -17.05 6.40 8.03
C ARG A 159 -17.97 5.31 8.60
N PRO A 160 -18.69 5.56 9.70
CA PRO A 160 -19.48 4.54 10.40
C PRO A 160 -20.58 3.92 9.52
N ASP A 161 -21.10 4.69 8.55
CA ASP A 161 -22.17 4.26 7.64
C ASP A 161 -21.64 3.62 6.34
N ALA A 162 -20.33 3.41 6.22
CA ALA A 162 -19.71 2.79 5.06
C ALA A 162 -19.08 1.44 5.41
N PRO A 163 -18.92 0.53 4.44
CA PRO A 163 -18.12 -0.68 4.63
C PRO A 163 -16.69 -0.34 5.08
N PRO A 164 -16.01 -1.24 5.83
CA PRO A 164 -14.67 -1.01 6.37
C PRO A 164 -13.56 -1.18 5.30
N PHE A 165 -13.83 -0.75 4.07
CA PHE A 165 -12.91 -0.68 2.95
C PHE A 165 -13.17 0.61 2.17
N PHE A 166 -12.17 1.05 1.42
CA PHE A 166 -12.29 2.18 0.52
C PHE A 166 -12.32 1.71 -0.93
N LEU A 167 -13.32 2.16 -1.68
CA LEU A 167 -13.39 1.96 -3.12
C LEU A 167 -12.74 3.15 -3.82
N TYR A 168 -11.71 2.89 -4.60
CA TYR A 168 -11.06 3.88 -5.45
C TYR A 168 -11.29 3.50 -6.91
N GLU A 169 -11.92 4.40 -7.67
CA GLU A 169 -12.30 4.16 -9.06
C GLU A 169 -11.25 4.73 -10.01
N LEU A 170 -10.78 3.90 -10.92
CA LEU A 170 -9.88 4.29 -12.00
C LEU A 170 -10.59 4.18 -13.34
N PRO A 171 -10.47 5.18 -14.23
CA PRO A 171 -10.99 5.06 -15.59
C PRO A 171 -10.34 3.88 -16.29
N ARG A 172 -11.17 2.99 -16.86
CA ARG A 172 -10.67 1.90 -17.70
C ARG A 172 -10.06 2.49 -18.96
N GLU A 173 -8.83 2.11 -19.28
CA GLU A 173 -8.23 2.49 -20.55
C GLU A 173 -8.95 1.75 -21.68
N ALA A 174 -9.36 2.47 -22.73
CA ALA A 174 -9.93 1.87 -23.91
C ALA A 174 -8.86 0.98 -24.57
N LEU A 175 -9.23 -0.23 -24.97
CA LEU A 175 -8.35 -1.12 -25.71
C LEU A 175 -7.89 -0.42 -27.01
N GLY A 176 -6.60 -0.04 -27.10
CA GLY A 176 -5.95 0.31 -28.36
C GLY A 176 -5.47 1.75 -28.56
N GLU A 177 -5.46 2.64 -27.56
CA GLU A 177 -4.76 3.92 -27.73
C GLU A 177 -3.24 3.75 -27.51
N PRO A 178 -2.40 4.08 -28.51
CA PRO A 178 -0.96 3.96 -28.37
C PRO A 178 -0.44 4.92 -27.30
N VAL A 179 0.56 4.44 -26.55
CA VAL A 179 1.34 5.27 -25.61
C VAL A 179 1.88 6.47 -26.39
N ARG A 180 1.30 7.65 -26.16
CA ARG A 180 1.91 8.90 -26.64
C ARG A 180 3.22 9.07 -25.86
N THR A 181 4.33 8.74 -26.50
CA THR A 181 5.66 9.16 -26.05
C THR A 181 5.67 10.68 -26.03
N ALA A 182 5.80 11.27 -24.83
CA ALA A 182 6.10 12.68 -24.69
C ALA A 182 7.48 12.93 -25.31
N ALA A 183 7.52 13.88 -26.25
CA ALA A 183 8.75 14.41 -26.86
C ALA A 183 9.49 15.34 -25.89
#